data_AF-A0A8J2KMC2-F1
#
_entry.id   AF-A0A8J2KMC2-F1
#
_cell.length_a   1.000
_cell.length_b   1.000
_cell.length_c   1.000
_cell.angle_alpha   90.00
_cell.angle_beta   90.00
_cell.angle_gamma   90.00
#
_symmetry.space_group_name_H-M   'P 1'
#
loop_
_entity.id
_entity.type
_entity.pdbx_description
1 polymer ?
#
loop_
_entity_poly.entity_id
_entity_poly.type
_entity_poly.pdbx_seq_one_letter_code
_entity_poly.pdbx_strand_id
1 'polypeptide(L)'
;ADSLTWNPHKLLTTSLQCSTVHFKESDLLNSCNKMSADYLFQQDKFYDVQYDTGDKVIQCGRHNDVFKFWLQWRAKVQFQCYLL
;
A
#
# COMPACT_ATOMS: atom_id res chain seq x y z
N ALA A 1 14.60 -11.61 7.70
CA ALA A 1 13.61 -11.89 6.66
C ALA A 1 13.72 -10.80 5.60
N ASP A 2 13.65 -11.19 4.32
CA ASP A 2 13.77 -10.25 3.19
C ASP A 2 12.40 -9.71 2.74
N SER A 3 11.32 -10.38 3.13
CA SER A 3 9.95 -9.92 2.98
C SER A 3 9.10 -10.27 4.21
N LEU A 4 8.01 -9.53 4.40
CA LEU A 4 7.04 -9.74 5.47
C LEU A 4 5.62 -9.50 4.96
N THR A 5 4.75 -10.49 5.11
CA THR A 5 3.32 -10.37 4.83
C THR A 5 2.56 -10.17 6.14
N TRP A 6 1.70 -9.16 6.16
CA TRP A 6 0.89 -8.82 7.32
C TRP A 6 -0.56 -8.56 6.95
N ASN A 7 -1.46 -9.19 7.69
CA ASN A 7 -2.90 -9.12 7.48
C ASN A 7 -3.59 -8.40 8.66
N PRO A 8 -3.67 -7.05 8.65
CA PRO A 8 -4.47 -6.31 9.63
C PRO A 8 -5.91 -6.81 9.80
N HIS A 9 -6.52 -7.34 8.74
CA HIS A 9 -7.88 -7.90 8.82
C HIS A 9 -8.03 -9.15 9.72
N LYS A 10 -6.92 -9.74 10.17
CA LYS A 10 -6.94 -10.81 11.16
C LYS A 10 -6.92 -10.21 12.57
N LEU A 11 -5.75 -10.14 13.19
CA LEU A 11 -5.60 -9.77 14.59
C LEU A 11 -6.01 -8.32 14.88
N LEU A 12 -5.84 -7.41 13.91
CA LEU A 12 -6.20 -6.01 14.12
C LEU A 12 -7.67 -5.73 13.84
N THR A 13 -8.54 -6.69 13.53
CA THR A 13 -10.00 -6.49 13.36
C THR A 13 -10.39 -5.49 12.27
N THR A 14 -9.49 -5.19 11.32
CA THR A 14 -9.84 -4.38 10.15
C THR A 14 -10.79 -5.16 9.23
N SER A 15 -11.73 -4.50 8.56
CA SER A 15 -12.67 -5.19 7.67
C SER A 15 -11.95 -5.83 6.46
N LEU A 16 -12.38 -7.03 6.09
CA LEU A 16 -11.85 -7.76 4.94
C LEU A 16 -12.10 -6.99 3.63
N GLN A 17 -11.18 -6.99 2.66
CA GLN A 17 -9.78 -7.45 2.74
C GLN A 17 -8.85 -6.34 3.25
N CYS A 18 -7.75 -6.67 3.94
CA CYS A 18 -6.71 -5.68 4.26
C CYS A 18 -5.38 -6.39 4.53
N SER A 19 -4.54 -6.48 3.51
CA SER A 19 -3.25 -7.19 3.57
C SER A 19 -2.15 -6.31 3.02
N THR A 20 -0.95 -6.45 3.58
CA THR A 20 0.24 -5.71 3.15
C THR A 20 1.41 -6.67 3.02
N VAL A 21 2.27 -6.43 2.03
CA VAL A 21 3.55 -7.11 1.90
C VAL A 21 4.64 -6.06 1.88
N HIS A 22 5.70 -6.31 2.64
CA HIS A 22 6.83 -5.41 2.81
C HIS A 22 8.08 -6.15 2.33
N PHE A 23 8.95 -5.45 1.62
CA PHE A 23 10.22 -5.97 1.11
C PHE A 23 11.36 -5.13 1.67
N LYS A 24 12.47 -5.80 1.99
CA LYS A 24 13.69 -5.13 2.50
C LYS A 24 14.42 -4.38 1.39
N GLU A 25 14.43 -4.93 0.18
CA GLU A 25 15.08 -4.34 -1.00
C GLU A 25 14.18 -3.28 -1.65
N SER A 26 14.74 -2.10 -1.89
CA SER A 26 14.07 -1.03 -2.62
C SER A 26 13.94 -1.38 -4.10
N ASP A 27 12.88 -0.88 -4.75
CA ASP A 27 12.62 -1.02 -6.19
C ASP A 27 12.37 -2.44 -6.73
N LEU A 28 12.54 -3.48 -5.90
CA LEU A 28 12.27 -4.89 -6.28
C LEU A 28 10.88 -5.09 -6.91
N LEU A 29 9.85 -4.46 -6.33
CA LEU A 29 8.49 -4.55 -6.85
C LEU A 29 8.32 -3.84 -8.19
N ASN A 30 9.05 -2.74 -8.40
CA ASN A 30 9.00 -1.99 -9.64
C ASN A 30 9.73 -2.78 -10.74
N SER A 31 10.96 -3.24 -10.48
CA SER A 31 11.72 -4.03 -11.45
C SER A 31 11.03 -5.34 -11.85
N CYS A 32 10.32 -5.98 -10.91
CA CYS A 32 9.62 -7.23 -11.15
C CYS A 32 8.31 -7.07 -11.94
N ASN A 33 7.51 -6.04 -11.65
CA ASN A 33 6.13 -5.95 -12.13
C ASN A 33 5.91 -4.90 -13.22
N LYS A 34 6.84 -3.96 -13.41
CA LYS A 34 6.68 -2.81 -14.30
C LYS A 34 6.43 -3.26 -15.74
N MET A 35 5.35 -2.73 -16.33
CA MET A 35 5.06 -2.88 -17.74
C MET A 35 5.24 -1.56 -18.50
N SER A 36 5.18 -0.41 -17.81
CA SER A 36 5.26 0.93 -18.43
C SER A 36 4.18 1.15 -19.49
N ALA A 37 2.94 0.80 -19.16
CA ALA A 37 1.82 0.99 -20.07
C ALA A 37 1.59 2.49 -20.36
N ASP A 38 1.83 2.94 -21.59
CA ASP A 38 1.77 4.36 -21.99
C ASP A 38 0.40 5.01 -21.72
N TYR A 39 -0.67 4.22 -21.77
CA TYR A 39 -2.04 4.70 -21.53
C TYR A 39 -2.41 4.85 -20.04
N LEU A 40 -1.59 4.34 -19.11
CA LEU A 40 -1.81 4.44 -17.66
C LEU A 40 -0.75 5.31 -16.97
N PHE A 41 0.52 5.14 -17.36
CA PHE A 41 1.70 5.72 -16.70
C PHE A 41 2.36 6.79 -17.57
N GLN A 42 1.57 7.79 -17.95
CA GLN A 42 2.04 8.98 -18.69
C GLN A 42 3.08 9.74 -17.88
N GLN A 43 4.21 10.10 -18.52
CA GLN A 43 5.33 10.77 -17.85
C GLN A 43 5.23 12.31 -17.86
N ASP A 44 4.29 12.86 -18.63
CA ASP A 44 4.06 14.29 -18.85
C ASP A 44 2.93 14.88 -17.97
N LYS A 45 2.63 14.22 -16.84
CA LYS A 45 1.61 14.70 -15.90
C LYS A 45 2.07 15.98 -15.19
N PHE A 46 1.09 16.80 -14.77
CA PHE A 46 1.33 18.07 -14.06
C PHE A 46 1.77 17.89 -12.59
N TYR A 47 2.02 16.66 -12.17
CA TYR A 47 2.44 16.29 -10.83
C TYR A 47 3.56 15.25 -10.90
N ASP A 48 4.24 15.03 -9.78
CA ASP A 48 5.33 14.08 -9.71
C ASP A 48 4.85 12.63 -9.84
N VAL A 49 5.19 11.98 -10.96
CA VAL A 49 4.77 10.63 -11.30
C VAL A 49 5.36 9.56 -10.38
N GLN A 50 6.32 9.88 -9.50
CA GLN A 50 6.83 8.93 -8.51
C GLN A 50 5.76 8.43 -7.52
N TYR A 51 4.67 9.20 -7.36
CA TYR A 51 3.52 8.83 -6.53
C TYR A 51 2.57 7.83 -7.23
N ASP A 52 2.72 7.59 -8.53
CA ASP A 52 1.96 6.58 -9.26
C ASP A 52 2.54 5.19 -8.98
N THR A 53 2.03 4.49 -7.97
CA THR A 53 2.57 3.19 -7.54
C THR A 53 2.01 1.99 -8.32
N GLY A 54 1.27 2.21 -9.41
CA GLY A 54 0.55 1.14 -10.13
C GLY A 54 1.49 0.11 -10.76
N ASP A 55 2.60 0.55 -11.36
CA ASP A 55 3.57 -0.36 -12.01
C ASP A 55 4.35 -1.23 -11.01
N LYS A 56 4.22 -0.98 -9.70
CA LYS A 56 4.84 -1.82 -8.65
C LYS A 56 4.01 -3.06 -8.34
N VAL A 57 2.74 -3.14 -8.78
CA VAL A 57 1.80 -4.18 -8.38
C VAL A 57 1.37 -5.04 -9.57
N ILE A 58 1.01 -6.29 -9.29
CA ILE A 58 0.53 -7.23 -10.30
C ILE A 58 -0.89 -6.86 -10.81
N GLN A 59 -1.64 -6.09 -10.02
CA GLN A 59 -3.02 -5.69 -10.33
C GLN A 59 -3.05 -4.40 -11.13
N CYS A 60 -3.91 -4.30 -12.15
CA CYS A 60 -4.19 -3.04 -12.83
C CYS A 60 -5.09 -2.13 -11.99
N GLY A 61 -6.36 -2.53 -11.78
CA GLY A 61 -7.27 -1.88 -10.85
C GLY A 61 -7.13 -2.43 -9.42
N ARG A 62 -7.11 -1.56 -8.42
CA ARG A 62 -6.96 -1.96 -7.00
C ARG A 62 -7.95 -1.22 -6.09
N HIS A 63 -8.58 -1.96 -5.18
CA HIS A 63 -9.47 -1.39 -4.17
C HIS A 63 -8.70 -0.60 -3.10
N ASN A 64 -9.30 0.47 -2.57
CA ASN A 64 -8.68 1.31 -1.54
C ASN A 64 -8.85 0.72 -0.13
N ASP A 65 -8.03 -0.28 0.21
CA ASP A 65 -8.05 -0.90 1.54
C ASP A 65 -7.32 -0.08 2.62
N VAL A 66 -6.49 0.89 2.23
CA VAL A 66 -5.65 1.63 3.20
C VAL A 66 -6.48 2.59 4.04
N PHE A 67 -7.56 3.16 3.50
CA PHE A 67 -8.34 4.17 4.22
C PHE A 67 -9.00 3.63 5.49
N LYS A 68 -9.67 2.47 5.42
CA LYS A 68 -10.27 1.81 6.60
C LYS A 68 -9.23 1.48 7.67
N PHE A 69 -8.05 1.03 7.26
CA PHE A 69 -6.97 0.68 8.17
C PHE A 69 -6.38 1.93 8.83
N TRP A 70 -6.12 2.98 8.05
CA TRP A 70 -5.64 4.26 8.54
C TRP A 70 -6.63 4.88 9.53
N LEU A 71 -7.92 4.92 9.20
CA LEU A 71 -8.94 5.48 10.09
C LEU A 71 -8.99 4.72 11.41
N GLN A 72 -8.96 3.39 11.36
CA GLN A 72 -8.90 2.55 12.54
C GLN A 72 -7.64 2.84 13.38
N TRP A 73 -6.49 3.03 12.74
CA TRP A 73 -5.25 3.38 13.42
C TRP A 73 -5.36 4.72 14.13
N ARG A 74 -5.87 5.76 13.46
CA ARG A 74 -6.09 7.08 14.05
C ARG A 74 -7.07 7.02 15.22
N ALA A 75 -8.11 6.20 15.13
CA ALA A 75 -9.15 6.08 16.16
C ALA A 75 -8.73 5.23 17.37
N LYS A 76 -7.84 4.25 17.23
CA LYS A 76 -7.47 3.34 18.35
C LYS A 76 -6.09 3.61 18.92
N VAL A 77 -5.10 3.91 18.07
CA VAL A 77 -3.70 4.07 18.49
C VAL A 77 -3.44 5.44 19.10
N GLN A 78 -4.13 6.50 18.63
CA GLN A 78 -4.04 7.82 19.24
C GLN A 78 -4.58 7.83 20.68
N PHE A 79 -5.70 7.14 20.95
CA PHE A 79 -6.27 7.08 22.29
C PHE A 79 -5.38 6.32 23.28
N GLN A 80 -4.65 5.30 22.82
CA GLN A 80 -3.74 4.56 23.70
C GLN A 80 -2.47 5.36 24.06
N CYS A 81 -2.00 6.26 23.19
CA CYS A 81 -0.88 7.16 23.48
C CYS A 81 -1.24 8.37 24.37
N TYR A 82 -2.51 8.74 24.50
CA TYR A 82 -2.94 9.79 25.45
C TYR A 82 -3.30 9.24 26.84
N LEU A 83 -3.39 7.93 26.99
CA LEU A 83 -3.70 7.23 28.25
C LEU A 83 -2.45 6.57 28.88
N LEU A 84 -1.27 6.79 28.29
CA LEU A 84 0.07 6.47 28.82
C LEU A 84 0.87 7.76 28.93
#